data_AF-A0A948HV52-F1
#
_entry.id   AF-A0A948HV52-F1
#
_cell.length_a   1.000
_cell.length_b   1.000
_cell.length_c   1.000
_cell.angle_alpha   90.00
_cell.angle_beta   90.00
_cell.angle_gamma   90.00
#
_symmetry.space_group_name_H-M   'P 1'
#
loop_
_entity.id
_entity.type
_entity.pdbx_description
1 polymer ?
#
loop_
_entity_poly.entity_id
_entity_poly.type
_entity_poly.pdbx_seq_one_letter_code
_entity_poly.pdbx_strand_id
1 'polypeptide(L)'
;MIQTIFCLIVFINVCAIYYFRSYSSTNEKAAFYSGITGLVCMPLSGMGLLLAATNIQGVHGNLGGYSVAIIICLFATCISAYSLVKLFFKRLKLKQD
;
A
#
# COMPACT_ATOMS: atom_id res chain seq x y z
N MET A 1 11.60 -4.36 12.84
CA MET A 1 11.66 -3.47 11.65
C MET A 1 10.65 -3.88 10.57
N ILE A 2 10.67 -5.11 10.05
CA ILE A 2 9.72 -5.56 9.01
C ILE A 2 8.24 -5.44 9.45
N GLN A 3 7.92 -5.82 10.69
CA GLN A 3 6.56 -5.68 11.24
C GLN A 3 6.07 -4.22 11.24
N THR A 4 6.93 -3.26 11.59
CA THR A 4 6.61 -1.82 11.60
C THR A 4 6.27 -1.32 10.20
N ILE A 5 7.01 -1.79 9.18
CA ILE A 5 6.76 -1.46 7.77
C ILE A 5 5.39 -2.02 7.34
N PHE A 6 5.08 -3.26 7.70
CA PHE A 6 3.76 -3.85 7.39
C PHE A 6 2.62 -3.10 8.07
N CYS A 7 2.76 -2.72 9.34
CA CYS A 7 1.75 -1.91 10.03
C CYS A 7 1.53 -0.55 9.33
N LEU A 8 2.60 0.11 8.87
CA LEU A 8 2.49 1.36 8.11
C LEU A 8 1.77 1.16 6.78
N ILE A 9 2.10 0.10 6.04
CA ILE A 9 1.44 -0.24 4.78
C ILE A 9 -0.06 -0.46 4.99
N VAL A 10 -0.44 -1.23 6.01
CA VAL A 10 -1.86 -1.44 6.36
C VAL A 10 -2.53 -0.12 6.67
N PHE A 11 -1.91 0.68 7.54
CA PHE A 11 -2.50 1.94 8.00
C PHE A 11 -2.74 2.91 6.84
N ILE A 12 -1.76 3.08 5.95
CA ILE A 12 -1.87 3.96 4.77
C ILE A 12 -3.01 3.50 3.87
N ASN A 13 -3.07 2.21 3.54
CA ASN A 13 -4.09 1.69 2.63
C ASN A 13 -5.49 1.71 3.24
N VAL A 14 -5.64 1.38 4.52
CA VAL A 14 -6.90 1.50 5.25
C VAL A 14 -7.37 2.95 5.32
N CYS A 15 -6.47 3.90 5.62
CA CYS A 15 -6.79 5.32 5.60
C CYS A 15 -7.27 5.76 4.22
N ALA A 16 -6.58 5.36 3.14
CA ALA A 16 -6.98 5.72 1.78
C ALA A 16 -8.37 5.19 1.45
N ILE A 17 -8.66 3.92 1.80
CA ILE A 17 -10.00 3.33 1.64
C ILE A 17 -11.04 4.13 2.40
N TYR A 18 -10.78 4.45 3.67
CA TYR A 18 -11.72 5.15 4.54
C TYR A 18 -12.05 6.56 4.01
N TYR A 19 -11.03 7.34 3.65
CA TYR A 19 -11.19 8.73 3.22
C TYR A 19 -11.74 8.86 1.80
N PHE A 20 -11.44 7.92 0.91
CA PHE A 20 -11.86 8.00 -0.48
C PHE A 20 -13.09 7.16 -0.81
N ARG A 21 -13.70 6.42 0.13
CA ARG A 21 -14.87 5.54 -0.11
C ARG A 21 -16.05 6.17 -0.85
N SER A 22 -16.25 7.49 -0.71
CA SER A 22 -17.38 8.24 -1.27
C SER A 22 -16.89 9.12 -2.42
N TYR A 23 -16.51 8.48 -3.54
CA TYR A 23 -15.81 9.14 -4.65
C TYR A 23 -16.59 10.29 -5.25
N SER A 24 -15.91 11.42 -5.47
CA SER A 24 -16.36 12.50 -6.34
C SER A 24 -15.51 12.62 -7.61
N SER A 25 -14.29 12.07 -7.64
CA SER A 25 -13.36 12.23 -8.77
C SER A 25 -12.60 10.96 -9.16
N THR A 26 -12.10 10.89 -10.39
CA THR A 26 -11.32 9.75 -10.92
C THR A 26 -10.06 9.45 -10.09
N ASN A 27 -9.40 10.49 -9.57
CA ASN A 27 -8.21 10.33 -8.74
C ASN A 27 -8.53 9.69 -7.38
N GLU A 28 -9.70 9.99 -6.80
CA GLU A 28 -10.15 9.37 -5.55
C GLU A 28 -10.52 7.90 -5.75
N LYS A 29 -11.09 7.56 -6.91
CA LYS A 29 -11.32 6.15 -7.30
C LYS A 29 -10.01 5.39 -7.39
N ALA A 30 -9.01 5.95 -8.07
CA ALA A 30 -7.70 5.33 -8.19
C ALA A 30 -7.04 5.11 -6.81
N ALA A 31 -7.12 6.10 -5.90
CA ALA A 31 -6.59 6.00 -4.55
C ALA A 31 -7.27 4.93 -3.68
N PHE A 32 -8.57 4.70 -3.87
CA PHE A 32 -9.28 3.66 -3.16
C PHE A 32 -8.96 2.26 -3.69
N TYR A 33 -8.99 2.09 -5.01
CA TYR A 33 -8.65 0.81 -5.62
C TYR A 33 -7.18 0.45 -5.39
N SER A 34 -6.28 1.44 -5.35
CA SER A 34 -4.90 1.22 -4.90
C SER A 34 -4.85 0.79 -3.43
N GLY A 35 -5.65 1.40 -2.55
CA GLY A 35 -5.80 0.98 -1.17
C GLY A 35 -6.20 -0.50 -1.03
N ILE A 36 -7.23 -0.93 -1.76
CA ILE A 36 -7.67 -2.34 -1.76
C ILE A 36 -6.58 -3.26 -2.31
N THR A 37 -5.99 -2.90 -3.45
CA THR A 37 -4.97 -3.70 -4.11
C THR A 37 -3.75 -3.89 -3.22
N GLY A 38 -3.33 -2.83 -2.51
CA GLY A 38 -2.24 -2.89 -1.54
C GLY A 38 -2.52 -3.87 -0.40
N LEU A 39 -3.75 -3.88 0.15
CA LEU A 39 -4.13 -4.83 1.21
C LEU A 39 -4.24 -6.27 0.70
N VAL A 40 -4.77 -6.48 -0.51
CA VAL A 40 -4.89 -7.82 -1.11
C VAL A 40 -3.53 -8.42 -1.47
N CYS A 41 -2.59 -7.61 -1.96
CA CYS A 41 -1.24 -8.04 -2.28
C CYS A 41 -0.33 -8.17 -1.05
N MET A 42 -0.75 -7.68 0.11
CA MET A 42 0.06 -7.65 1.33
C MET A 42 0.44 -9.05 1.84
N PRO A 43 -0.46 -10.06 1.94
CA PRO A 43 -0.08 -11.40 2.42
C PRO A 43 0.95 -12.07 1.52
N LEU A 44 0.80 -11.94 0.21
CA LEU A 44 1.77 -12.44 -0.79
C LEU A 44 3.12 -11.74 -0.62
N SER A 45 3.12 -10.42 -0.46
CA SER A 45 4.33 -9.63 -0.21
C SER A 45 5.01 -10.01 1.11
N GLY A 46 4.21 -10.28 2.14
CA GLY A 46 4.64 -10.78 3.45
C GLY A 46 5.36 -12.11 3.38
N MET A 47 4.77 -13.08 2.68
CA MET A 47 5.40 -14.38 2.46
C MET A 47 6.73 -14.24 1.69
N GLY A 48 6.76 -13.40 0.64
CA GLY A 48 7.98 -13.11 -0.11
C GLY A 48 9.10 -12.53 0.74
N LEU A 49 8.78 -11.53 1.57
CA LEU A 49 9.73 -10.89 2.49
C LEU A 49 10.24 -11.84 3.58
N LEU A 50 9.37 -12.69 4.12
CA LEU A 50 9.76 -13.69 5.12
C LEU A 50 10.68 -14.76 4.51
N LEU A 51 10.35 -15.26 3.32
CA LEU A 51 11.19 -16.22 2.60
C LEU A 51 12.58 -15.62 2.31
N ALA A 52 12.64 -14.35 1.87
CA ALA A 52 13.89 -13.63 1.67
C ALA A 52 14.68 -13.47 2.98
N ALA A 53 14.02 -13.11 4.10
CA ALA A 53 14.66 -12.91 5.39
C ALA A 53 15.18 -14.21 6.02
N THR A 54 14.51 -15.34 5.80
CA THR A 54 14.94 -16.65 6.30
C THR A 54 16.10 -17.26 5.50
N ASN A 55 16.54 -16.62 4.41
CA ASN A 55 17.66 -17.03 3.56
C ASN A 55 17.69 -18.55 3.32
N ILE A 56 16.53 -19.15 3.03
CA ILE A 56 16.43 -20.58 2.74
C ILE A 56 17.04 -20.78 1.34
N GLN A 57 18.37 -20.86 1.29
CA GLN A 57 19.19 -21.00 0.09
C GLN A 57 18.87 -22.26 -0.74
N GLY A 58 17.99 -23.14 -0.25
CA GLY A 58 17.54 -24.35 -0.93
C GLY A 58 16.16 -24.26 -1.60
N VAL A 59 15.31 -23.30 -1.24
CA VAL A 59 13.96 -23.19 -1.82
C VAL A 59 14.02 -22.24 -3.01
N HIS A 60 14.48 -22.76 -4.15
CA HIS A 60 14.39 -22.14 -5.47
C HIS A 60 12.92 -22.12 -5.96
N GLY A 61 11.98 -21.77 -5.09
CA GLY A 61 10.62 -21.46 -5.48
C GLY A 61 10.60 -20.21 -6.36
N ASN A 62 9.52 -20.02 -7.12
CA ASN A 62 9.31 -18.90 -8.03
C ASN A 62 9.32 -17.53 -7.29
N LEU A 63 10.51 -17.06 -6.92
CA LEU A 63 10.78 -15.77 -6.26
C LEU A 63 10.31 -14.60 -7.13
N GLY A 64 10.21 -14.80 -8.45
CA GLY A 64 9.67 -13.83 -9.39
C GLY A 64 8.21 -13.46 -9.13
N GLY A 65 7.36 -14.42 -8.74
CA GLY A 65 5.96 -14.12 -8.41
C GLY A 65 5.83 -13.25 -7.16
N TYR A 66 6.65 -13.53 -6.15
CA TYR A 66 6.66 -12.76 -4.91
C TYR A 66 7.26 -11.36 -5.09
N SER A 67 8.31 -11.21 -5.90
CA SER A 67 8.90 -9.89 -6.19
C SER A 67 7.93 -8.99 -6.94
N VAL A 68 7.16 -9.53 -7.88
CA VAL A 68 6.07 -8.80 -8.57
C VAL A 68 4.99 -8.36 -7.57
N ALA A 69 4.56 -9.25 -6.67
CA ALA A 69 3.57 -8.91 -5.64
C ALA A 69 4.06 -7.79 -4.71
N ILE A 70 5.34 -7.83 -4.31
CA ILE A 70 5.97 -6.78 -3.48
C ILE A 70 5.98 -5.44 -4.22
N ILE A 71 6.35 -5.41 -5.51
CA ILE A 71 6.36 -4.18 -6.31
C ILE A 71 4.95 -3.60 -6.42
N ILE A 72 3.95 -4.43 -6.72
CA ILE A 72 2.55 -3.99 -6.83
C ILE A 72 2.07 -3.43 -5.49
N CYS A 73 2.35 -4.12 -4.38
CA CYS A 73 1.98 -3.69 -3.03
C CYS A 73 2.59 -2.33 -2.68
N LEU A 74 3.89 -2.15 -2.95
CA LEU A 74 4.59 -0.89 -2.72
C LEU A 74 4.03 0.23 -3.58
N PHE A 75 3.84 0.00 -4.88
CA PHE A 75 3.34 1.01 -5.80
C PHE A 75 1.91 1.44 -5.44
N ALA A 76 1.04 0.48 -5.13
CA ALA A 76 -0.32 0.75 -4.66
C ALA A 76 -0.32 1.58 -3.37
N THR A 77 0.55 1.23 -2.41
CA THR A 77 0.70 1.97 -1.15
C THR A 77 1.21 3.40 -1.38
N CYS A 78 2.14 3.60 -2.31
CA CYS A 78 2.65 4.94 -2.66
C CYS A 78 1.56 5.84 -3.26
N ILE A 79 0.70 5.30 -4.14
CA ILE A 79 -0.44 6.04 -4.69
C ILE A 79 -1.44 6.44 -3.59
N SER A 80 -1.75 5.50 -2.71
CA SER A 80 -2.60 5.72 -1.54
C SER A 80 -2.03 6.83 -0.64
N ALA A 81 -0.73 6.76 -0.32
CA ALA A 81 -0.03 7.75 0.48
C ALA A 81 -0.01 9.14 -0.17
N TYR A 82 0.32 9.23 -1.46
CA TYR A 82 0.34 10.50 -2.20
C TYR A 82 -1.03 11.18 -2.16
N SER A 83 -2.10 10.40 -2.36
CA SER A 83 -3.46 10.91 -2.39
C SER A 83 -3.91 11.39 -1.00
N LEU A 84 -3.55 10.67 0.06
CA LEU A 84 -3.79 11.08 1.45
C LEU A 84 -3.06 12.37 1.81
N VAL A 85 -1.78 12.51 1.42
CA VAL A 85 -1.01 13.73 1.64
C VAL A 85 -1.64 14.91 0.90
N LYS A 86 -2.05 14.71 -0.36
CA LYS A 86 -2.76 15.74 -1.13
C LYS A 86 -4.07 16.16 -0.47
N LEU A 87 -4.83 15.22 0.09
CA LEU A 87 -6.06 15.50 0.84
C LEU A 87 -5.76 16.31 2.11
N PHE A 88 -4.69 15.96 2.83
CA PHE A 88 -4.26 16.67 4.03
C PHE A 88 -3.89 18.12 3.73
N PHE A 89 -3.09 18.38 2.69
CA PHE A 89 -2.77 19.74 2.27
C PHE A 89 -3.99 20.54 1.80
N LYS A 90 -4.93 19.90 1.09
CA LYS A 90 -6.19 20.54 0.70
C LYS A 90 -7.01 21.00 1.92
N ARG A 91 -7.09 20.17 2.96
CA ARG A 91 -7.80 20.49 4.20
C ARG A 91 -7.10 21.56 5.03
N LEU A 92 -5.76 21.56 5.06
CA LEU A 92 -4.97 22.60 5.72
C LEU A 92 -5.22 23.98 5.09
N LYS A 93 -5.21 24.06 3.75
CA LYS A 93 -5.46 25.30 3.02
C LYS A 93 -6.86 25.88 3.33
N LEU A 94 -7.88 25.03 3.36
CA LEU A 94 -9.26 25.42 3.69
C LEU A 94 -9.47 25.90 5.13
N LYS A 95 -8.53 25.64 6.05
CA LYS A 95 -8.62 26.08 7.45
C LYS A 95 -7.92 27.42 7.69
N GLN A 96 -7.19 27.92 6.69
CA GLN A 96 -6.49 29.21 6.75
C GLN A 96 -7.28 30.37 6.15
N ASP A 97 -8.35 30.07 5.41
CA ASP A 97 -9.33 31.04 4.89
C ASP A 97 -10.52 31.17 5.87
#